data_AF-A0A3C1V1X2-F1
#
_entry.id   AF-A0A3C1V1X2-F1
#
_cell.length_a   1.000
_cell.length_b   1.000
_cell.length_c   1.000
_cell.angle_alpha   90.00
_cell.angle_beta   90.00
_cell.angle_gamma   90.00
#
_symmetry.space_group_name_H-M   'P 1'
#
loop_
_entity.id
_entity.type
_entity.pdbx_description
1 polymer ?
#
loop_
_entity_poly.entity_id
_entity_poly.type
_entity_poly.pdbx_seq_one_letter_code
_entity_poly.pdbx_strand_id
1 'polypeptide(L)'
;TTEIYTLSLHDALPISIALLMTVGVYGLVAGIVKLDDVGILLLQQPNSAGQMIGRAIIRVTPWIMRFLTFAGTAAMFLVGGGIVLHGIPPLHHAIEHGIHASAPNLTSLLMMLANGICGILTGTTILAVVTATRTLRAKLN
;
A
#
# COMPACT_ATOMS: atom_id res chain seq x y z
N THR A 1 -17.96 -27.81 -22.03
CA THR A 1 -17.47 -27.97 -20.64
C THR A 1 -16.27 -27.09 -20.39
N THR A 2 -15.25 -27.11 -21.26
CA THR A 2 -14.07 -26.22 -21.20
C THR A 2 -14.43 -24.73 -21.09
N GLU A 3 -15.43 -24.24 -21.83
CA GLU A 3 -15.85 -22.83 -21.75
C GLU A 3 -16.42 -22.43 -20.38
N ILE A 4 -17.12 -23.34 -19.70
CA ILE A 4 -17.65 -23.10 -18.35
C ILE A 4 -16.52 -23.12 -17.31
N TYR A 5 -15.50 -23.97 -17.50
CA TYR A 5 -14.30 -23.99 -16.65
C TYR A 5 -13.45 -22.72 -16.83
N THR A 6 -13.27 -22.23 -18.06
CA THR A 6 -12.51 -20.99 -18.31
C THR A 6 -13.24 -19.78 -17.75
N LEU A 7 -14.57 -19.73 -17.85
CA LEU A 7 -15.38 -18.65 -17.28
C LEU A 7 -15.34 -18.67 -15.74
N SER A 8 -15.48 -19.87 -15.15
CA SER A 8 -15.39 -20.04 -13.69
C SER A 8 -14.01 -19.68 -13.16
N LEU A 9 -12.94 -20.01 -13.89
CA LEU A 9 -11.57 -19.71 -13.47
C LEU A 9 -11.23 -18.22 -13.57
N HIS A 10 -11.74 -17.52 -14.60
CA HIS A 10 -11.57 -16.08 -14.79
C HIS A 10 -12.12 -15.27 -13.61
N ASP A 11 -13.28 -15.67 -13.08
CA ASP A 11 -13.91 -14.94 -11.98
C ASP A 11 -13.44 -15.43 -10.62
N ALA A 12 -13.21 -16.74 -10.45
CA ALA A 12 -12.79 -17.30 -9.18
C ALA A 12 -11.37 -16.90 -8.76
N LEU A 13 -10.44 -16.77 -9.72
CA LEU A 13 -9.05 -16.43 -9.44
C LEU A 13 -8.91 -15.04 -8.76
N PRO A 14 -9.37 -13.92 -9.34
CA PRO A 14 -9.21 -12.61 -8.72
C PRO A 14 -9.96 -12.50 -7.39
N ILE A 15 -11.13 -13.14 -7.25
CA ILE A 15 -11.90 -13.16 -5.99
C ILE A 15 -11.10 -13.87 -4.89
N SER A 16 -10.49 -15.01 -5.21
CA SER A 16 -9.67 -15.77 -4.25
C SER A 16 -8.44 -14.97 -3.79
N ILE A 17 -7.76 -14.30 -4.73
CA ILE A 17 -6.61 -13.44 -4.44
C ILE A 17 -7.04 -12.23 -3.59
N ALA A 18 -8.17 -11.60 -3.91
CA ALA A 18 -8.69 -10.47 -3.15
C ALA A 18 -9.02 -10.84 -1.70
N LEU A 19 -9.67 -11.99 -1.47
CA LEU A 19 -9.95 -12.50 -0.13
C LEU A 19 -8.66 -12.84 0.62
N LEU A 20 -7.74 -13.55 -0.03
CA LEU A 20 -6.45 -13.92 0.55
C LEU A 20 -5.67 -12.68 0.98
N MET A 21 -5.60 -11.65 0.12
CA MET A 21 -4.91 -10.40 0.43
C MET A 21 -5.59 -9.63 1.55
N THR A 22 -6.93 -9.61 1.58
CA THR A 22 -7.69 -8.96 2.66
C THR A 22 -7.36 -9.62 4.00
N VAL A 23 -7.55 -10.94 4.11
CA VAL A 23 -7.26 -11.67 5.35
C VAL A 23 -5.77 -11.62 5.68
N GLY A 24 -4.90 -11.73 4.69
CA GLY A 24 -3.44 -11.70 4.87
C GLY A 24 -2.93 -10.37 5.41
N VAL A 25 -3.34 -9.24 4.81
CA VAL A 25 -2.88 -7.91 5.23
C VAL A 25 -3.48 -7.55 6.59
N TYR A 26 -4.80 -7.70 6.78
CA TYR A 26 -5.41 -7.40 8.08
C TYR A 26 -4.92 -8.34 9.18
N GLY A 27 -4.70 -9.62 8.87
CA GLY A 27 -4.13 -10.59 9.79
C GLY A 27 -2.69 -10.29 10.18
N LEU A 28 -1.86 -9.87 9.22
CA LEU A 28 -0.49 -9.42 9.47
C LEU A 28 -0.47 -8.18 10.37
N VAL A 29 -1.28 -7.17 10.07
CA VAL A 29 -1.39 -5.96 10.90
C VAL A 29 -1.90 -6.28 12.30
N ALA A 30 -2.95 -7.09 12.42
CA ALA A 30 -3.49 -7.53 13.70
C ALA A 30 -2.47 -8.34 14.51
N GLY A 31 -1.66 -9.16 13.84
CA GLY A 31 -0.54 -9.88 14.45
C GLY A 31 0.48 -8.92 15.06
N ILE A 32 0.91 -7.91 14.31
CA ILE A 32 1.86 -6.89 14.80
C ILE A 32 1.28 -6.13 16.00
N VAL A 33 0.01 -5.73 15.96
CA VAL A 33 -0.65 -5.03 17.07
C VAL A 33 -0.75 -5.93 18.31
N LYS A 34 -1.09 -7.20 18.14
CA LYS A 34 -1.23 -8.15 19.25
C LYS A 34 0.10 -8.48 19.94
N LEU A 35 1.23 -8.33 19.24
CA LEU A 35 2.55 -8.41 19.86
C LEU A 35 2.76 -7.32 20.92
N ASP A 36 2.13 -6.14 20.77
CA ASP A 36 2.18 -5.07 21.78
C ASP A 36 1.55 -5.52 23.11
N ASP A 37 0.34 -6.08 23.04
CA ASP A 37 -0.38 -6.61 24.20
C ASP A 37 0.40 -7.75 24.88
N VAL A 38 1.00 -8.65 24.09
CA VAL A 38 1.86 -9.73 24.60
C VAL A 38 3.09 -9.17 25.32
N GLY A 39 3.65 -8.06 24.83
CA GLY A 39 4.74 -7.36 25.51
C GLY A 39 4.35 -6.93 26.93
N ILE A 40 3.12 -6.43 27.11
CA ILE A 40 2.60 -6.03 28.43
C ILE A 40 2.41 -7.25 29.33
N LEU A 41 1.89 -8.35 28.78
CA LEU A 41 1.76 -9.61 29.54
C LEU A 41 3.12 -10.14 30.02
N LEU A 42 4.17 -10.01 29.20
CA LEU A 42 5.54 -10.40 29.57
C LEU A 42 6.14 -9.49 30.65
N LEU A 43 5.73 -8.22 30.72
CA LEU A 43 6.15 -7.31 31.80
C LEU A 43 5.60 -7.70 33.17
N GLN A 44 4.44 -8.36 33.22
CA GLN A 44 3.82 -8.80 34.47
C GLN A 44 4.44 -10.10 35.02
N GLN A 45 5.31 -10.76 34.25
CA GLN A 45 5.98 -11.99 34.69
C GLN A 45 7.03 -11.70 35.77
N PRO A 46 7.20 -12.59 36.77
CA PRO A 46 8.18 -12.41 37.84
C PRO A 46 9.64 -12.60 37.37
N ASN A 47 9.85 -13.18 36.19
CA ASN A 47 11.19 -13.44 35.65
C ASN A 47 11.78 -12.23 34.91
N SER A 48 13.03 -11.89 35.23
CA SER A 48 13.76 -10.74 34.66
C SER A 48 13.95 -10.84 33.14
N ALA A 49 14.11 -12.04 32.61
CA ALA A 49 14.23 -12.26 31.16
C ALA A 49 12.91 -11.94 30.43
N GLY A 50 11.77 -12.34 30.99
CA GLY A 50 10.44 -12.02 30.44
C GLY A 50 10.18 -10.52 30.42
N GLN A 51 10.53 -9.82 31.51
CA GLN A 51 10.42 -8.36 31.59
C GLN A 51 11.33 -7.65 30.58
N MET A 52 12.57 -8.13 30.38
CA MET A 52 13.48 -7.56 29.39
C MET A 52 12.91 -7.69 27.97
N ILE A 53 12.40 -8.86 27.63
CA ILE A 53 11.78 -9.12 26.32
C ILE A 53 10.51 -8.27 26.15
N GLY A 54 9.66 -8.19 27.18
CA GLY A 54 8.46 -7.34 27.17
C GLY A 54 8.79 -5.87 26.90
N ARG A 55 9.83 -5.32 27.56
CA ARG A 55 10.32 -3.94 27.31
C ARG A 55 10.84 -3.77 25.89
N ALA A 56 11.53 -4.77 25.35
CA ALA A 56 12.06 -4.71 23.99
C ALA A 56 10.93 -4.69 22.95
N ILE A 57 9.93 -5.56 23.11
CA ILE A 57 8.77 -5.63 22.21
C ILE A 57 8.01 -4.30 22.19
N ILE A 58 7.58 -3.80 23.36
CA ILE A 58 6.80 -2.55 23.46
C ILE A 58 7.58 -1.34 22.91
N ARG A 59 8.92 -1.35 22.97
CA ARG A 59 9.74 -0.28 22.39
C ARG A 59 9.77 -0.34 20.85
N VAL A 60 9.79 -1.55 20.29
CA VAL A 60 9.95 -1.76 18.84
C VAL A 60 8.60 -1.68 18.11
N THR A 61 7.51 -2.17 18.70
CA THR A 61 6.19 -2.20 18.05
C THR A 61 5.71 -0.84 17.53
N PRO A 62 5.83 0.29 18.27
CA PRO A 62 5.44 1.61 17.78
C PRO A 62 6.27 2.08 16.58
N TRP A 63 7.55 1.68 16.52
CA TRP A 63 8.42 2.01 15.40
C TRP A 63 8.00 1.24 14.13
N ILE A 64 7.67 -0.04 14.26
CA ILE A 64 7.12 -0.86 13.16
C ILE A 64 5.83 -0.22 12.63
N MET A 65 4.90 0.17 13.50
CA MET A 65 3.62 0.78 13.12
C MET A 65 3.81 2.08 12.32
N ARG A 66 4.77 2.93 12.72
CA ARG A 66 5.10 4.17 11.99
C ARG A 66 5.72 3.90 10.62
N PHE A 67 6.66 2.95 10.56
CA PHE A 67 7.27 2.55 9.29
C PHE A 67 6.23 1.99 8.34
N LEU A 68 5.35 1.10 8.81
CA LEU A 68 4.30 0.50 8.01
C LEU A 68 3.31 1.55 7.48
N THR A 69 2.99 2.58 8.27
CA THR A 69 2.12 3.68 7.84
C THR A 69 2.77 4.49 6.70
N PHE A 70 4.05 4.82 6.84
CA PHE A 70 4.78 5.54 5.78
C PHE A 70 4.94 4.68 4.52
N ALA A 71 5.38 3.42 4.68
CA ALA A 71 5.53 2.47 3.59
C ALA A 71 4.20 2.21 2.88
N GLY A 72 3.10 2.04 3.63
CA GLY A 72 1.76 1.86 3.09
C GLY A 72 1.30 3.08 2.29
N THR A 73 1.56 4.29 2.78
CA THR A 73 1.25 5.53 2.05
C THR A 73 2.04 5.62 0.74
N ALA A 74 3.34 5.33 0.77
CA ALA A 74 4.18 5.29 -0.43
C ALA A 74 3.68 4.22 -1.42
N ALA A 75 3.31 3.04 -0.93
CA ALA A 75 2.76 1.96 -1.74
C ALA A 75 1.43 2.36 -2.40
N MET A 76 0.53 3.05 -1.69
CA MET A 76 -0.74 3.52 -2.26
C MET A 76 -0.51 4.50 -3.42
N PHE A 77 0.50 5.38 -3.33
CA PHE A 77 0.86 6.26 -4.46
C PHE A 77 1.48 5.50 -5.62
N LEU A 78 2.41 4.57 -5.36
CA LEU A 78 3.04 3.74 -6.39
C LEU A 78 2.00 2.90 -7.14
N VAL A 79 1.10 2.24 -6.41
CA VAL A 79 0.03 1.40 -6.97
C VAL A 79 -1.00 2.25 -7.70
N GLY A 80 -1.49 3.33 -7.08
CA GLY A 80 -2.48 4.22 -7.68
C GLY A 80 -1.97 4.90 -8.96
N GLY A 81 -0.73 5.38 -8.96
CA GLY A 81 -0.13 6.00 -10.13
C GLY A 81 0.14 5.01 -11.26
N GLY A 82 0.48 3.76 -10.93
CA GLY A 82 0.54 2.68 -11.90
C GLY A 82 -0.81 2.43 -12.59
N ILE A 83 -1.91 2.40 -11.83
CA ILE A 83 -3.27 2.26 -12.38
C ILE A 83 -3.59 3.41 -13.35
N VAL A 84 -3.26 4.65 -12.99
CA VAL A 84 -3.52 5.83 -13.82
C VAL A 84 -2.70 5.80 -15.11
N LEU A 85 -1.40 5.51 -15.03
CA LEU A 85 -0.52 5.47 -16.20
C LEU A 85 -0.91 4.36 -17.17
N HIS A 86 -1.25 3.16 -16.69
CA HIS A 86 -1.74 2.08 -17.56
C HIS A 86 -3.09 2.42 -18.19
N GLY A 87 -3.93 3.21 -17.51
CA GLY A 87 -5.20 3.69 -18.05
C GLY A 87 -5.06 4.68 -19.23
N ILE A 88 -3.86 5.22 -19.48
CA ILE A 88 -3.57 6.16 -20.56
C ILE A 88 -2.44 5.59 -21.45
N PRO A 89 -2.74 4.67 -22.39
CA PRO A 89 -1.76 4.01 -23.24
C PRO A 89 -0.73 4.92 -23.95
N PRO A 90 -1.10 6.08 -24.53
CA PRO A 90 -0.11 6.94 -25.19
C PRO A 90 0.88 7.56 -24.20
N LEU A 91 0.47 7.79 -22.94
CA LEU A 91 1.34 8.36 -21.91
C LEU A 91 2.35 7.32 -21.41
N HIS A 92 1.91 6.08 -21.24
CA HIS A 92 2.77 4.97 -20.82
C HIS A 92 3.91 4.72 -21.82
N HIS A 93 3.60 4.59 -23.12
CA HIS A 93 4.61 4.35 -24.14
C HIS A 93 5.55 5.53 -24.36
N ALA A 94 5.08 6.78 -24.23
CA ALA A 94 5.95 7.96 -24.35
C ALA A 94 7.01 7.99 -23.24
N ILE A 95 6.61 7.69 -22.00
CA ILE A 95 7.51 7.63 -20.84
C ILE A 95 8.47 6.44 -20.98
N GLU A 96 7.96 5.28 -21.37
CA GLU A 96 8.74 4.05 -21.55
C GLU A 96 9.81 4.23 -22.63
N HIS A 97 9.47 4.78 -23.80
CA HIS A 97 10.45 5.03 -24.87
C HIS A 97 11.52 6.03 -24.46
N GLY A 98 11.16 7.12 -23.77
CA GLY A 98 12.13 8.12 -23.30
C GLY A 98 13.11 7.55 -22.26
N ILE A 99 12.60 6.69 -21.36
CA ILE A 99 13.40 6.02 -20.34
C ILE A 99 14.30 4.96 -20.96
N HIS A 100 13.78 4.11 -21.85
CA HIS A 100 14.57 3.08 -22.52
C HIS A 100 15.70 3.66 -23.39
N ALA A 101 15.47 4.80 -24.04
CA ALA A 101 16.49 5.46 -24.84
C ALA A 101 17.63 6.03 -23.98
N SER A 102 17.33 6.46 -22.75
CA SER A 102 18.30 7.16 -21.88
C SER A 102 19.04 6.23 -20.92
N ALA A 103 18.35 5.22 -20.36
CA ALA A 103 18.89 4.37 -19.31
C ALA A 103 18.22 2.97 -19.31
N PRO A 104 18.51 2.10 -20.30
CA PRO A 104 17.83 0.82 -20.48
C PRO A 104 17.98 -0.15 -19.29
N ASN A 105 19.09 -0.05 -18.55
CA ASN A 105 19.34 -0.90 -17.37
C ASN A 105 18.55 -0.45 -16.13
N LEU A 106 18.02 0.77 -16.11
CA LEU A 106 17.26 1.35 -15.00
C LEU A 106 15.78 1.49 -15.31
N THR A 107 15.29 0.98 -16.45
CA THR A 107 13.89 1.17 -16.87
C THR A 107 12.90 0.76 -15.79
N SER A 108 13.07 -0.39 -15.14
CA SER A 108 12.15 -0.85 -14.09
C SER A 108 12.09 0.10 -12.89
N LEU A 109 13.25 0.60 -12.45
CA LEU A 109 13.35 1.57 -11.36
C LEU A 109 12.74 2.92 -11.75
N LEU A 110 13.06 3.41 -12.94
CA LEU A 110 12.57 4.70 -13.46
C LEU A 110 11.06 4.66 -13.72
N MET A 111 10.53 3.53 -14.21
CA MET A 111 9.08 3.31 -14.36
C MET A 111 8.38 3.21 -13.00
N MET A 112 9.00 2.56 -12.00
CA MET A 112 8.46 2.55 -10.63
C MET A 112 8.40 3.97 -10.04
N LEU A 113 9.45 4.78 -10.26
CA LEU A 113 9.47 6.18 -9.84
C LEU A 113 8.44 7.02 -10.61
N ALA A 114 8.31 6.82 -11.92
CA ALA A 114 7.30 7.49 -12.74
C ALA A 114 5.88 7.18 -12.25
N ASN A 115 5.59 5.92 -11.94
CA ASN A 115 4.33 5.51 -11.29
C ASN A 115 4.11 6.26 -9.98
N GLY A 116 5.11 6.30 -9.10
CA GLY A 116 5.01 7.03 -7.84
C GLY A 116 4.73 8.53 -8.03
N ILE A 117 5.45 9.19 -8.94
CA ILE A 117 5.28 10.62 -9.25
C ILE A 117 3.89 10.88 -9.82
N CYS A 118 3.45 10.11 -10.81
CA CYS A 118 2.10 10.24 -11.37
C CYS A 118 1.02 9.99 -10.31
N GLY A 119 1.23 9.04 -9.41
CA GLY A 119 0.34 8.78 -8.28
C GLY A 119 0.23 9.98 -7.34
N ILE A 120 1.36 10.60 -6.98
CA ILE A 120 1.38 11.81 -6.15
C ILE A 120 0.68 12.96 -6.85
N LEU A 121 0.99 13.24 -8.12
CA LEU A 121 0.37 14.31 -8.90
C LEU A 121 -1.15 14.12 -9.03
N THR A 122 -1.59 12.89 -9.29
CA THR A 122 -3.02 12.57 -9.38
C THR A 122 -3.69 12.73 -8.03
N GLY A 123 -3.07 12.20 -6.96
CA GLY A 123 -3.59 12.30 -5.60
C GLY A 123 -3.71 13.74 -5.11
N THR A 124 -2.71 14.59 -5.35
CA THR A 124 -2.75 16.01 -4.98
C THR A 124 -3.79 16.77 -5.79
N THR A 125 -3.94 16.49 -7.07
CA THR A 125 -4.97 17.08 -7.93
C THR A 125 -6.37 16.74 -7.42
N ILE A 126 -6.64 15.45 -7.15
CA ILE A 126 -7.93 15.00 -6.60
C ILE A 126 -8.19 15.66 -5.25
N LEU A 127 -7.20 15.70 -4.36
CA LEU A 127 -7.32 16.33 -3.04
C LEU A 127 -7.65 17.83 -3.14
N ALA A 128 -7.03 18.55 -4.07
CA ALA A 128 -7.31 19.97 -4.31
C ALA A 128 -8.75 20.18 -4.79
N VAL A 129 -9.25 19.35 -5.70
CA VAL A 129 -10.65 19.41 -6.17
C VAL A 129 -11.64 19.09 -5.06
N VAL A 130 -11.38 18.05 -4.27
CA VAL A 130 -12.25 17.66 -3.14
C VAL A 130 -12.28 18.72 -2.05
N THR A 131 -11.14 19.34 -1.73
CA THR A 131 -11.09 20.42 -0.73
C THR A 131 -11.75 21.70 -1.24
N ALA A 132 -11.57 22.07 -2.51
CA ALA A 132 -12.26 23.20 -3.13
C ALA A 132 -13.78 23.01 -3.11
N THR A 133 -14.27 21.85 -3.53
CA THR A 133 -15.72 21.53 -3.54
C THR A 133 -16.32 21.51 -2.13
N ARG A 134 -15.62 20.92 -1.15
CA ARG A 134 -16.05 20.96 0.27
C ARG A 134 -16.14 22.39 0.80
N THR A 135 -15.17 23.25 0.46
CA THR A 135 -15.14 24.64 0.90
C THR A 135 -16.25 25.47 0.26
N LEU A 136 -16.52 25.26 -1.04
CA LEU A 136 -17.64 25.91 -1.73
C LEU A 136 -18.99 25.47 -1.18
N ARG A 137 -19.17 24.17 -0.90
CA ARG A 137 -20.40 23.65 -0.30
C ARG A 137 -20.64 24.20 1.11
N ALA A 138 -19.58 24.34 1.92
CA ALA A 138 -19.68 24.91 3.26
C ALA A 138 -20.04 26.42 3.26
N LYS A 139 -19.81 27.13 2.15
CA LYS A 139 -20.23 28.53 1.98
C LYS A 139 -21.67 28.68 1.47
N LEU A 140 -22.26 27.62 0.92
CA LEU A 140 -23.61 27.61 0.35
C LEU A 140 -24.68 27.09 1.33
N ASN A 141 -24.26 26.39 2.39
CA ASN A 141 -25.10 25.96 3.53
C ASN A 141 -24.94 26.93 4.69
#